data_AF-A0A960J726-F1
#
_entry.id   AF-A0A960J726-F1
#
_cell.length_a   1.000
_cell.length_b   1.000
_cell.length_c   1.000
_cell.angle_alpha   90.00
_cell.angle_beta   90.00
_cell.angle_gamma   90.00
#
_symmetry.space_group_name_H-M   'P 1'
#
loop_
_entity.id
_entity.type
_entity.pdbx_description
1 polymer ?
#
loop_
_entity_poly.entity_id
_entity_poly.type
_entity_poly.pdbx_seq_one_letter_code
_entity_poly.pdbx_strand_id
1 'polypeptide(L)'
;MLNVTLPDGSVKQVESGATPLQIAESISPRLAKAALVAELDGKLVDLTEPITTDAKLRLLTEKDPEALEVFRHSSAHLLAAATLELYPDTKLGVGPPTDNGFFYDMQREQPFTPEDLEKIEAKMQELVDADLPNRRVWMDRDEALALYREQGDTMKCELI
;
A
#
# COMPACT_ATOMS: atom_id res chain seq x y z
N MET A 1 21.34 -14.00 -13.92
CA MET A 1 21.80 -13.30 -12.70
C MET A 1 21.80 -11.82 -13.01
N LEU A 2 21.03 -11.04 -12.25
CA LEU A 2 20.99 -9.59 -12.31
C LEU A 2 21.89 -9.02 -11.22
N ASN A 3 22.48 -7.86 -11.46
CA ASN A 3 23.27 -7.12 -10.48
C ASN A 3 22.40 -6.04 -9.83
N VAL A 4 22.17 -6.18 -8.52
CA VAL A 4 21.48 -5.18 -7.71
C VAL A 4 22.51 -4.45 -6.84
N THR A 5 22.67 -3.14 -7.07
CA THR A 5 23.60 -2.30 -6.30
C THR A 5 22.87 -1.71 -5.09
N LEU A 6 23.44 -1.90 -3.90
CA LEU A 6 22.92 -1.38 -2.63
C LEU A 6 23.54 -0.01 -2.28
N PRO A 7 22.99 0.75 -1.31
CA PRO A 7 23.46 2.10 -0.99
C PRO A 7 24.89 2.17 -0.46
N ASP A 8 25.41 1.08 0.11
CA ASP A 8 26.80 0.97 0.56
C ASP A 8 27.79 0.68 -0.58
N GLY A 9 27.30 0.59 -1.82
CA GLY A 9 28.08 0.26 -3.01
C GLY A 9 28.31 -1.24 -3.20
N SER A 10 27.83 -2.09 -2.29
CA SER A 10 27.88 -3.54 -2.49
C SER A 10 26.95 -3.96 -3.62
N VAL A 11 27.34 -5.01 -4.34
CA VAL A 11 26.56 -5.57 -5.44
C VAL A 11 26.11 -6.97 -5.05
N LYS A 12 24.81 -7.20 -5.15
CA LYS A 12 24.19 -8.50 -4.89
C LYS A 12 23.69 -9.11 -6.19
N GLN A 13 24.10 -10.34 -6.47
CA GLN A 13 23.57 -11.09 -7.60
C GLN A 13 22.27 -11.80 -7.21
N VAL A 14 21.24 -11.63 -8.02
CA VAL A 14 19.91 -12.23 -7.82
C VAL A 14 19.38 -12.84 -9.11
N GLU A 15 18.41 -13.73 -9.00
CA GLU A 15 17.69 -14.23 -10.16
C GLU A 15 16.74 -13.16 -10.72
N SER A 16 16.46 -13.25 -12.03
CA SER A 16 15.44 -12.38 -12.62
C SER A 16 14.09 -12.71 -12.03
N GLY A 17 13.35 -11.68 -11.61
CA GLY A 17 12.09 -11.81 -10.89
C GLY A 17 12.24 -11.82 -9.36
N ALA A 18 13.46 -11.73 -8.82
CA ALA A 18 13.65 -11.52 -7.39
C ALA A 18 13.01 -10.20 -6.94
N THR A 19 12.46 -10.15 -5.72
CA THR A 19 11.78 -8.96 -5.20
C THR A 19 12.64 -8.20 -4.20
N PRO A 20 12.39 -6.89 -3.97
CA PRO A 20 13.04 -6.16 -2.90
C PRO A 20 12.89 -6.81 -1.52
N LEU A 21 11.74 -7.42 -1.23
CA LEU A 21 11.52 -8.15 0.03
C LEU A 21 12.49 -9.32 0.19
N GLN A 22 12.64 -10.15 -0.85
CA GLN A 22 13.57 -11.30 -0.82
C GLN A 22 15.03 -10.84 -0.64
N ILE A 23 15.37 -9.69 -1.24
CA ILE A 23 16.69 -9.08 -1.03
C ILE A 23 16.84 -8.60 0.42
N ALA A 24 15.83 -7.94 0.99
CA ALA A 24 15.83 -7.52 2.39
C ALA A 24 16.00 -8.71 3.35
N GLU A 25 15.27 -9.80 3.12
CA GLU A 25 15.35 -11.05 3.91
C GLU A 25 16.75 -11.66 3.88
N SER A 26 17.37 -11.67 2.70
CA SER A 26 18.74 -12.18 2.54
C SER A 26 19.82 -11.33 3.21
N ILE A 27 19.52 -10.04 3.49
CA ILE A 27 20.41 -9.15 4.25
C ILE A 27 20.18 -9.38 5.74
N SER A 28 18.95 -9.26 6.22
CA SER A 28 18.56 -9.70 7.56
C SER A 28 17.04 -9.78 7.73
N PRO A 29 16.52 -10.69 8.57
CA PRO A 29 15.09 -10.73 8.91
C PRO A 29 14.58 -9.43 9.54
N ARG A 30 15.44 -8.71 10.28
CA ARG A 30 15.09 -7.42 10.89
C ARG A 30 14.86 -6.35 9.83
N LEU A 31 15.69 -6.31 8.79
CA LEU A 31 15.52 -5.35 7.69
C LEU A 31 14.26 -5.66 6.89
N ALA A 32 14.02 -6.94 6.57
CA ALA A 32 12.80 -7.36 5.89
C ALA A 32 11.53 -6.92 6.64
N LYS A 33 11.52 -7.10 7.96
CA LYS A 33 10.40 -6.67 8.81
C LYS A 33 10.23 -5.14 8.87
N ALA A 34 11.33 -4.39 8.75
CA ALA A 34 11.30 -2.92 8.86
C ALA A 34 11.07 -2.22 7.52
N ALA A 35 11.26 -2.91 6.41
CA ALA A 35 11.05 -2.36 5.08
C ALA A 35 9.56 -2.11 4.83
N LEU A 36 9.23 -0.93 4.33
CA LEU A 36 7.85 -0.52 4.02
C LEU A 36 7.64 -0.43 2.51
N VAL A 37 8.64 0.09 1.80
CA VAL A 37 8.65 0.28 0.35
C VAL A 37 10.09 0.19 -0.15
N ALA A 38 10.28 -0.09 -1.42
CA ALA A 38 11.59 -0.06 -2.05
C ALA A 38 11.69 1.08 -3.04
N GLU A 39 12.90 1.49 -3.35
CA GLU A 39 13.20 2.36 -4.46
C GLU A 39 14.13 1.63 -5.43
N LEU A 40 13.70 1.51 -6.69
CA LEU A 40 14.48 0.99 -7.79
C LEU A 40 14.81 2.12 -8.75
N ASP A 41 16.10 2.42 -8.92
CA ASP A 41 16.61 3.46 -9.82
C ASP A 41 15.89 4.81 -9.67
N GLY A 42 15.64 5.23 -8.43
CA GLY A 42 14.97 6.50 -8.11
C GLY A 42 13.44 6.45 -8.12
N LYS A 43 12.82 5.28 -8.32
CA LYS A 43 11.36 5.13 -8.35
C LYS A 43 10.88 4.24 -7.21
N LEU A 44 9.88 4.70 -6.46
CA LEU A 44 9.22 3.91 -5.43
C LEU A 44 8.46 2.73 -6.05
N VAL A 45 8.64 1.55 -5.47
CA VAL A 45 8.01 0.29 -5.88
C VAL A 45 7.61 -0.53 -4.66
N ASP A 46 6.58 -1.36 -4.82
CA ASP A 46 6.19 -2.33 -3.79
C ASP A 46 7.32 -3.32 -3.50
N LEU A 47 7.39 -3.80 -2.27
CA LEU A 47 8.42 -4.78 -1.87
C LEU A 47 8.29 -6.12 -2.60
N THR A 48 7.15 -6.37 -3.24
CA THR A 48 6.84 -7.56 -4.03
C THR A 48 7.04 -7.35 -5.54
N GLU A 49 7.47 -6.15 -5.98
CA GLU A 49 7.71 -5.88 -7.39
C GLU A 49 8.88 -6.71 -7.94
N PRO A 50 8.70 -7.48 -9.02
CA PRO A 50 9.77 -8.29 -9.60
C PRO A 50 10.86 -7.42 -10.25
N ILE A 51 12.13 -7.66 -9.89
CA ILE A 51 13.28 -7.01 -10.53
C ILE A 51 13.68 -7.81 -11.77
N THR A 52 13.59 -7.19 -12.94
CA THR A 52 13.86 -7.87 -14.24
C THR A 52 15.13 -7.41 -14.93
N THR A 53 15.77 -6.35 -14.44
CA THR A 53 17.02 -5.79 -14.98
C THR A 53 17.99 -5.43 -13.86
N ASP A 54 19.26 -5.22 -14.19
CA ASP A 54 20.22 -4.62 -13.26
C ASP A 54 19.68 -3.27 -12.77
N ALA A 55 19.79 -3.02 -11.46
CA ALA A 55 19.16 -1.86 -10.83
C ALA A 55 19.90 -1.43 -9.57
N LYS A 56 19.70 -0.17 -9.16
CA LYS A 56 20.05 0.32 -7.82
C LYS A 56 18.84 0.15 -6.91
N LEU A 57 19.04 -0.53 -5.79
CA LEU A 57 17.99 -0.76 -4.80
C LEU A 57 18.28 -0.01 -3.51
N ARG A 58 17.29 0.73 -3.02
CA ARG A 58 17.25 1.27 -1.67
C ARG A 58 16.00 0.72 -0.97
N LEU A 59 16.18 0.07 0.18
CA LEU A 59 15.08 -0.40 1.02
C LEU A 59 14.74 0.72 2.00
N LEU A 60 13.49 1.19 1.98
CA LEU A 60 13.04 2.29 2.80
C LEU A 60 12.23 1.80 3.99
N THR A 61 12.44 2.46 5.12
CA THR A 61 11.87 2.13 6.43
C THR A 61 11.15 3.36 6.99
N GLU A 62 10.54 3.25 8.17
CA GLU A 62 9.90 4.37 8.88
C GLU A 62 10.81 5.61 9.08
N LYS A 63 12.13 5.45 8.94
CA LYS A 63 13.11 6.54 9.06
C LYS A 63 13.21 7.41 7.82
N ASP A 64 12.69 6.92 6.70
CA ASP A 64 12.75 7.57 5.40
C ASP A 64 11.43 8.33 5.15
N PRO A 65 11.47 9.65 4.92
CA PRO A 65 10.25 10.45 4.73
C PRO A 65 9.34 9.93 3.62
N GLU A 66 9.92 9.44 2.53
CA GLU A 66 9.20 8.89 1.38
C GLU A 66 8.42 7.62 1.75
N ALA A 67 8.92 6.81 2.69
CA ALA A 67 8.22 5.63 3.17
C ALA A 67 7.05 5.98 4.09
N LEU A 68 7.14 7.08 4.85
CA LEU A 68 6.03 7.54 5.68
C LEU A 68 4.83 7.97 4.86
N GLU A 69 5.04 8.55 3.68
CA GLU A 69 3.95 8.89 2.75
C GLU A 69 3.21 7.62 2.29
N VAL A 70 3.95 6.59 1.88
CA VAL A 70 3.40 5.29 1.47
C VAL A 70 2.68 4.59 2.62
N PHE A 71 3.26 4.63 3.83
CA PHE A 71 2.63 4.09 5.04
C PHE A 71 1.30 4.78 5.33
N ARG A 72 1.27 6.11 5.32
CA ARG A 72 0.04 6.90 5.54
C ARG A 72 -1.02 6.63 4.48
N HIS A 73 -0.61 6.47 3.22
CA HIS A 73 -1.54 6.12 2.16
C HIS A 73 -2.14 4.72 2.38
N SER A 74 -1.32 3.74 2.77
CA SER A 74 -1.78 2.39 3.11
C SER A 74 -2.75 2.41 4.31
N SER A 75 -2.50 3.28 5.30
CA SER A 75 -3.42 3.48 6.43
C SER A 75 -4.77 4.07 6.02
N ALA A 76 -4.82 4.90 4.96
CA ALA A 76 -6.09 5.35 4.38
C ALA A 76 -6.87 4.18 3.75
N HIS A 77 -6.19 3.25 3.06
CA HIS A 77 -6.82 2.03 2.57
C HIS A 77 -7.36 1.14 3.71
N LEU A 78 -6.60 1.00 4.81
CA LEU A 78 -7.03 0.28 5.99
C LEU A 78 -8.28 0.92 6.63
N LEU A 79 -8.31 2.24 6.74
CA LEU A 79 -9.48 2.99 7.21
C LEU A 79 -10.71 2.71 6.34
N ALA A 80 -10.56 2.75 5.01
CA ALA A 80 -11.64 2.45 4.09
C ALA A 80 -12.15 1.00 4.23
N ALA A 81 -11.24 0.03 4.34
CA ALA A 81 -11.60 -1.38 4.52
C ALA A 81 -12.36 -1.60 5.83
N ALA A 82 -11.86 -1.05 6.95
CA ALA A 82 -12.51 -1.14 8.25
C ALA A 82 -13.91 -0.49 8.26
N THR A 83 -14.05 0.67 7.60
CA THR A 83 -15.34 1.33 7.47
C THR A 83 -16.32 0.48 6.66
N LEU A 84 -15.90 -0.13 5.55
CA LEU A 84 -16.79 -0.96 4.73
C LEU A 84 -17.21 -2.26 5.43
N GLU A 85 -16.36 -2.86 6.27
CA GLU A 85 -16.71 -4.02 7.12
C GLU A 85 -17.85 -3.67 8.11
N LEU A 86 -17.82 -2.47 8.69
CA LEU A 86 -18.82 -2.02 9.67
C LEU A 86 -20.06 -1.39 9.02
N TYR A 87 -19.87 -0.67 7.92
CA TYR A 87 -20.87 0.14 7.23
C TYR A 87 -20.81 -0.10 5.70
N PRO A 88 -21.29 -1.26 5.22
CA PRO A 88 -21.10 -1.70 3.83
C PRO A 88 -21.69 -0.76 2.78
N ASP A 89 -22.69 0.05 3.15
CA ASP A 89 -23.35 1.00 2.24
C ASP A 89 -22.55 2.29 2.04
N THR A 90 -21.42 2.47 2.74
CA THR A 90 -20.56 3.66 2.60
C THR A 90 -19.93 3.71 1.21
N LYS A 91 -19.99 4.89 0.58
CA LYS A 91 -19.32 5.17 -0.70
C LYS A 91 -17.99 5.87 -0.44
N LEU A 92 -16.94 5.40 -1.10
CA LEU A 92 -15.58 5.86 -0.91
C LEU A 92 -15.21 6.91 -1.97
N GLY A 93 -14.81 8.10 -1.52
CA GLY A 93 -14.23 9.15 -2.36
C GLY A 93 -12.72 9.00 -2.51
N VAL A 94 -11.98 10.04 -2.12
CA VAL A 94 -10.52 10.13 -2.19
C VAL A 94 -9.91 10.03 -0.79
N GLY A 95 -8.80 9.32 -0.65
CA GLY A 95 -8.10 9.16 0.62
C GLY A 95 -6.59 9.29 0.50
N PRO A 96 -6.06 10.53 0.40
CA PRO A 96 -4.64 10.74 0.20
C PRO A 96 -3.87 10.76 1.54
N PRO A 97 -2.57 10.48 1.52
CA PRO A 97 -1.68 10.85 2.62
C PRO A 97 -1.56 12.38 2.72
N THR A 98 -1.15 12.87 3.89
CA THR A 98 -0.83 14.27 4.15
C THR A 98 0.49 14.37 4.94
N ASP A 99 1.03 15.58 5.09
CA ASP A 99 2.24 15.84 5.86
C ASP A 99 2.15 15.39 7.32
N ASN A 100 0.93 15.34 7.88
CA ASN A 100 0.68 15.03 9.29
C ASN A 100 -0.18 13.78 9.51
N GLY A 101 -0.52 13.02 8.47
CA GLY A 101 -1.38 11.85 8.60
C GLY A 101 -2.01 11.45 7.27
N PHE A 102 -3.30 11.17 7.27
CA PHE A 102 -4.11 10.85 6.09
C PHE A 102 -5.57 11.16 6.40
N PHE A 103 -6.41 11.20 5.37
CA PHE A 103 -7.86 11.23 5.53
C PHE A 103 -8.52 10.36 4.47
N TYR A 104 -9.84 10.18 4.55
CA TYR A 104 -10.63 9.57 3.50
C TYR A 104 -12.01 10.25 3.42
N ASP A 105 -12.37 10.74 2.25
CA ASP A 105 -13.71 11.25 1.98
C ASP A 105 -14.69 10.09 1.83
N MET A 106 -15.76 10.12 2.62
CA MET A 106 -16.75 9.04 2.64
C MET A 106 -18.17 9.60 2.64
N GLN A 107 -19.06 8.95 1.90
CA GLN A 107 -20.47 9.31 1.82
C GLN A 107 -21.33 8.16 2.33
N ARG A 108 -22.22 8.45 3.28
CA ARG A 108 -23.27 7.54 3.76
C ARG A 108 -24.46 8.35 4.24
N GLU A 109 -25.62 7.71 4.39
CA GLU A 109 -26.87 8.38 4.78
C GLU A 109 -26.81 8.98 6.20
N GLN A 110 -26.27 8.22 7.17
CA GLN A 110 -26.11 8.67 8.55
C GLN A 110 -24.69 9.18 8.79
N PRO A 111 -24.49 10.45 9.19
CA PRO A 111 -23.17 10.97 9.51
C PRO A 111 -22.46 10.15 10.59
N PHE A 112 -21.14 10.03 10.49
CA PHE A 112 -20.34 9.40 11.54
C PHE A 112 -20.42 10.19 12.84
N THR A 113 -20.54 9.47 13.95
CA THR A 113 -20.40 10.02 15.30
C THR A 113 -19.00 9.72 15.86
N PRO A 114 -18.56 10.37 16.95
CA PRO A 114 -17.31 10.00 17.62
C PRO A 114 -17.23 8.52 18.01
N GLU A 115 -18.35 7.93 18.46
CA GLU A 115 -18.42 6.51 18.82
C GLU A 115 -18.26 5.59 17.61
N ASP A 116 -18.67 6.02 16.42
CA ASP A 116 -18.40 5.27 15.20
C ASP A 116 -16.92 5.30 14.83
N LEU A 117 -16.22 6.42 15.07
CA LEU A 117 -14.78 6.52 14.85
C LEU A 117 -14.00 5.56 15.77
N GLU A 118 -14.40 5.45 17.05
CA GLU A 118 -13.79 4.47 17.97
C GLU A 118 -13.98 3.03 17.50
N LYS A 119 -15.16 2.68 16.98
CA LYS A 119 -15.42 1.35 16.40
C LYS A 119 -14.58 1.10 15.16
N ILE A 120 -14.45 2.10 14.29
CA ILE A 120 -13.64 2.01 13.07
C ILE A 120 -12.17 1.80 13.44
N GLU A 121 -11.62 2.57 14.39
CA GLU A 121 -10.25 2.40 14.86
C GLU A 121 -10.01 1.00 15.45
N ALA A 122 -10.94 0.49 16.26
CA ALA A 122 -10.88 -0.87 16.78
C ALA A 122 -10.89 -1.93 15.65
N LYS A 123 -11.72 -1.74 14.62
CA LYS A 123 -11.76 -2.63 13.45
C LYS A 123 -10.47 -2.53 12.61
N MET A 124 -9.89 -1.33 12.49
CA MET A 124 -8.58 -1.18 11.83
C MET A 124 -7.51 -2.00 12.55
N GLN A 125 -7.48 -1.97 13.89
CA GLN A 125 -6.52 -2.76 14.66
C GLN A 125 -6.74 -4.28 14.50
N GLU A 126 -7.99 -4.73 14.45
CA GLU A 126 -8.32 -6.14 14.16
C GLU A 126 -7.79 -6.57 12.78
N LEU A 127 -7.94 -5.72 11.76
CA LEU A 127 -7.44 -5.99 10.42
C LEU A 127 -5.90 -5.95 10.34
N VAL A 128 -5.23 -5.12 11.13
CA VAL A 128 -3.77 -5.14 11.28
C VAL A 128 -3.31 -6.47 11.88
N ASP A 129 -3.97 -6.93 12.94
CA ASP A 129 -3.64 -8.19 13.61
C ASP A 129 -3.91 -9.42 12.72
N ALA A 130 -4.84 -9.31 11.77
CA ALA A 130 -5.12 -10.34 10.78
C ALA A 130 -4.03 -10.53 9.72
N ASP A 131 -3.11 -9.56 9.58
CA ASP A 131 -1.94 -9.60 8.67
C ASP A 131 -2.33 -10.00 7.23
N LEU A 132 -3.40 -9.38 6.71
CA LEU A 132 -3.90 -9.68 5.38
C LEU A 132 -2.93 -9.18 4.30
N PRO A 133 -2.65 -9.97 3.25
CA PRO A 133 -1.71 -9.57 2.22
C PRO A 133 -2.31 -8.51 1.30
N ASN A 134 -1.59 -7.39 1.13
CA ASN A 134 -1.89 -6.43 0.07
C ASN A 134 -1.42 -6.96 -1.30
N ARG A 135 -2.24 -6.75 -2.33
CA ARG A 135 -1.90 -7.15 -3.71
C ARG A 135 -2.24 -6.05 -4.69
N ARG A 136 -1.24 -5.68 -5.49
CA ARG A 136 -1.42 -4.82 -6.65
C ARG A 136 -1.78 -5.68 -7.87
N VAL A 137 -2.81 -5.26 -8.60
CA VAL A 137 -3.24 -5.90 -9.85
C VAL A 137 -3.27 -4.84 -10.95
N TRP A 138 -2.56 -5.11 -12.04
CA TRP A 138 -2.71 -4.36 -13.27
C TRP A 138 -4.00 -4.83 -13.96
N MET A 139 -4.89 -3.90 -14.25
CA MET A 139 -6.19 -4.18 -14.85
C MET A 139 -6.39 -3.25 -16.05
N ASP A 140 -7.02 -3.76 -17.11
CA ASP A 140 -7.42 -2.91 -18.22
C ASP A 140 -8.45 -1.88 -17.75
N ARG A 141 -8.43 -0.69 -18.36
CA ARG A 141 -9.31 0.41 -17.95
C ARG A 141 -10.80 0.02 -18.06
N ASP A 142 -11.19 -0.66 -19.13
CA ASP A 142 -12.59 -1.01 -19.35
C ASP A 142 -13.05 -2.13 -18.39
N GLU A 143 -12.15 -3.06 -18.04
CA GLU A 143 -12.38 -4.07 -17.01
C GLU A 143 -12.56 -3.43 -15.63
N ALA A 144 -11.72 -2.46 -15.26
CA ALA A 144 -11.83 -1.73 -14.01
C ALA A 144 -13.15 -0.96 -13.92
N LEU A 145 -13.56 -0.29 -15.00
CA LEU A 145 -14.85 0.40 -15.06
C LEU A 145 -16.04 -0.56 -14.95
N ALA A 146 -15.96 -1.75 -15.55
CA ALA A 146 -17.01 -2.76 -15.43
C ALA A 146 -17.15 -3.26 -13.99
N LEU A 147 -16.02 -3.55 -13.33
CA LEU A 147 -15.97 -4.00 -11.93
C LEU A 147 -16.64 -2.98 -10.99
N TYR A 148 -16.26 -1.71 -11.06
CA TYR A 148 -16.83 -0.70 -10.17
C TYR A 148 -18.31 -0.40 -10.47
N ARG A 149 -18.76 -0.52 -11.72
CA ARG A 149 -20.19 -0.42 -12.05
C ARG A 149 -21.00 -1.55 -11.44
N GLU A 150 -20.49 -2.78 -11.48
CA GLU A 150 -21.13 -3.95 -10.86
C GLU A 150 -21.24 -3.79 -9.33
N GLN A 151 -20.23 -3.19 -8.71
CA GLN A 151 -20.22 -2.85 -7.28
C GLN A 151 -21.08 -1.62 -6.93
N GLY A 152 -21.63 -0.92 -7.93
CA GLY A 152 -22.38 0.32 -7.72
C GLY A 152 -21.52 1.46 -7.16
N ASP A 153 -20.23 1.48 -7.49
CA ASP A 153 -19.28 2.53 -7.10
C ASP A 153 -19.11 3.54 -8.26
N THR A 154 -20.07 4.46 -8.36
CA THR A 154 -20.09 5.47 -9.41
C THR A 154 -18.94 6.48 -9.29
N MET A 155 -18.50 6.78 -8.06
CA MET A 155 -17.42 7.75 -7.84
C MET A 155 -16.08 7.22 -8.38
N LYS A 156 -15.76 5.95 -8.14
CA LYS A 156 -14.55 5.34 -8.73
C LYS A 156 -14.60 5.30 -10.25
N CYS A 157 -15.78 5.08 -10.83
CA CYS A 157 -15.96 5.12 -12.28
C CYS A 157 -15.64 6.50 -12.89
N GLU A 158 -15.91 7.60 -12.17
CA GLU A 158 -15.63 8.97 -12.63
C GLU A 158 -14.14 9.34 -12.52
N LEU A 159 -13.40 8.68 -11.64
CA LEU A 159 -11.97 8.92 -11.40
C LEU A 159 -11.03 8.18 -12.38
N ILE A 160 -11.56 7.19 -13.11
CA ILE A 160 -10.83 6.34 -14.09
C ILE A 160 -11.03 6.88 -15.50
#